data_AF-A0A7X5E327-F1
#
_entry.id   AF-A0A7X5E327-F1
#
_cell.length_a   1.000
_cell.length_b   1.000
_cell.length_c   1.000
_cell.angle_alpha   90.00
_cell.angle_beta   90.00
_cell.angle_gamma   90.00
#
_symmetry.space_group_name_H-M   'P 1'
#
loop_
_entity.id
_entity.type
_entity.pdbx_description
1 polymer ?
#
loop_
_entity_poly.entity_id
_entity_poly.type
_entity_poly.pdbx_seq_one_letter_code
_entity_poly.pdbx_strand_id
1 'polypeptide(L)'
;MIRCAIQRGSLSWVLLSSVGGLAAGIGFLLALAWLAVLLGRFRRWRSLTPEKRAEEKALKKHLFYKVSLRGRAAYLVLCFDQALRFTGQDFAAWETVRRELRGVTAEDFETWSFRAIDLLPDEVLSAGSRADLIAQREHTAFPGYAFSEAEFAAFRALYTQAGDALAPLSFLMERILDVAICGCEAGTHPQHTPASLPLIDQANAYMQSRGIPLPDEPAVLFLLHRQRSPGIGKPFQMTF
;
A
#
# COMPACT_ATOMS: atom_id res chain seq x y z
N MET A 1 -11.61 -93.99 -6.21
CA MET A 1 -10.62 -93.16 -6.94
C MET A 1 -11.38 -92.12 -7.77
N ILE A 2 -11.12 -90.82 -7.85
CA ILE A 2 -10.31 -89.81 -7.16
C ILE A 2 -11.14 -88.51 -7.34
N ARG A 3 -11.35 -87.72 -6.28
CA ARG A 3 -11.94 -86.36 -6.36
C ARG A 3 -10.88 -85.42 -6.93
N CYS A 4 -11.25 -84.56 -7.88
CA CYS A 4 -10.42 -83.42 -8.28
C CYS A 4 -11.19 -82.12 -8.02
N ALA A 5 -10.79 -81.44 -6.96
CA ALA A 5 -11.13 -80.07 -6.65
C ALA A 5 -10.01 -79.18 -7.21
N ILE A 6 -10.34 -78.17 -8.02
CA ILE A 6 -9.40 -77.09 -8.36
C ILE A 6 -10.06 -75.75 -8.00
N GLN A 7 -9.69 -75.34 -6.78
CA GLN A 7 -9.49 -73.99 -6.28
C GLN A 7 -9.80 -72.81 -7.22
N ARG A 8 -10.85 -72.05 -6.86
CA ARG A 8 -10.93 -70.60 -7.11
C ARG A 8 -10.02 -69.90 -6.09
N GLY A 9 -8.94 -69.29 -6.55
CA GLY A 9 -8.01 -68.55 -5.70
C GLY A 9 -7.64 -67.19 -6.29
N SER A 10 -8.13 -66.14 -5.62
CA SER A 10 -7.41 -64.88 -5.40
C SER A 10 -7.03 -64.01 -6.62
N LEU A 11 -8.01 -63.27 -7.15
CA LEU A 11 -7.77 -62.05 -7.95
C LEU A 11 -7.98 -60.75 -7.15
N SER A 12 -8.50 -60.85 -5.91
CA SER A 12 -8.88 -59.71 -5.08
C SER A 12 -7.75 -59.16 -4.19
N TRP A 13 -6.65 -59.88 -3.98
CA TRP A 13 -5.53 -59.43 -3.14
C TRP A 13 -4.50 -58.55 -3.87
N VAL A 14 -4.42 -58.61 -5.20
CA VAL A 14 -3.43 -57.85 -5.98
C VAL A 14 -3.87 -56.40 -6.24
N LEU A 15 -5.18 -56.12 -6.17
CA LEU A 15 -5.72 -54.78 -6.40
C LEU A 15 -5.80 -53.91 -5.14
N LEU A 16 -5.73 -54.47 -3.93
CA LEU A 16 -5.70 -53.69 -2.68
C LEU A 16 -4.29 -53.22 -2.29
N SER A 17 -3.23 -53.89 -2.74
CA SER A 17 -1.84 -53.50 -2.45
C SER A 17 -1.32 -52.34 -3.29
N SER A 18 -1.92 -52.05 -4.45
CA SER A 18 -1.48 -50.99 -5.36
C SER A 18 -2.04 -49.60 -5.00
N VAL A 19 -3.25 -49.53 -4.43
CA VAL A 19 -3.88 -48.27 -4.03
C VAL A 19 -3.27 -47.71 -2.74
N GLY A 20 -2.89 -48.57 -1.79
CA GLY A 20 -2.20 -48.16 -0.56
C GLY A 20 -0.78 -47.61 -0.81
N GLY A 21 -0.06 -48.16 -1.79
CA GLY A 21 1.30 -47.72 -2.15
C GLY A 21 1.32 -46.33 -2.81
N LEU A 22 0.33 -46.00 -3.64
CA LEU A 22 0.22 -44.68 -4.28
C LEU A 22 -0.15 -43.58 -3.27
N ALA A 23 -1.06 -43.85 -2.34
CA ALA A 23 -1.43 -42.90 -1.28
C ALA A 23 -0.26 -42.62 -0.32
N ALA A 24 0.51 -43.66 0.05
CA ALA A 24 1.72 -43.52 0.86
C ALA A 24 2.83 -42.73 0.13
N GLY A 25 3.00 -42.95 -1.18
CA GLY A 25 3.95 -42.22 -2.01
C GLY A 25 3.62 -40.72 -2.13
N ILE A 26 2.36 -40.36 -2.32
CA ILE A 26 1.90 -38.95 -2.36
C ILE A 26 2.11 -38.28 -1.00
N GLY A 27 1.78 -38.96 0.11
CA GLY A 27 2.01 -38.44 1.46
C GLY A 27 3.48 -38.16 1.74
N PHE A 28 4.38 -39.04 1.29
CA PHE A 28 5.83 -38.87 1.43
C PHE A 28 6.37 -37.68 0.62
N LEU A 29 5.91 -37.51 -0.61
CA LEU A 29 6.29 -36.35 -1.45
C LEU A 29 5.82 -35.01 -0.86
N LEU A 30 4.60 -34.97 -0.30
CA LEU A 30 4.10 -33.79 0.40
C LEU A 30 4.92 -33.47 1.66
N ALA A 31 5.32 -34.50 2.41
CA ALA A 31 6.19 -34.33 3.58
C ALA A 31 7.58 -33.79 3.20
N LEU A 32 8.18 -34.29 2.11
CA LEU A 32 9.46 -33.80 1.59
C LEU A 32 9.35 -32.36 1.08
N ALA A 33 8.27 -32.01 0.38
CA ALA A 33 8.01 -30.64 -0.07
C ALA A 33 7.85 -29.68 1.13
N TRP A 34 7.12 -30.10 2.18
CA TRP A 34 6.96 -29.32 3.39
C TRP A 34 8.27 -29.14 4.16
N LEU A 35 9.09 -30.21 4.24
CA LEU A 35 10.42 -30.16 4.86
C LEU A 35 11.37 -29.24 4.08
N ALA A 36 11.32 -29.25 2.75
CA ALA A 36 12.10 -28.34 1.90
C ALA A 36 11.71 -26.87 2.14
N VAL A 37 10.41 -26.57 2.28
CA VAL A 37 9.92 -25.22 2.64
C VAL A 37 10.42 -24.79 4.02
N LEU A 38 10.39 -25.69 5.01
CA LEU A 38 10.90 -25.42 6.35
C LEU A 38 12.41 -25.18 6.36
N LEU A 39 13.18 -26.01 5.65
CA LEU A 39 14.62 -25.86 5.52
C LEU A 39 14.98 -24.54 4.81
N GLY A 40 14.23 -24.17 3.78
CA GLY A 40 14.37 -22.88 3.10
C GLY A 40 14.10 -21.70 4.05
N ARG A 41 13.02 -21.76 4.83
CA ARG A 41 12.71 -20.75 5.86
C ARG A 41 13.77 -20.69 6.96
N PHE A 42 14.23 -21.84 7.44
CA PHE A 42 15.25 -21.93 8.49
C PHE A 42 16.60 -21.40 8.01
N ARG A 43 17.02 -21.74 6.80
CA ARG A 43 18.27 -21.24 6.20
C ARG A 43 18.22 -19.74 5.97
N ARG A 44 17.10 -19.21 5.45
CA ARG A 44 16.86 -17.77 5.28
C ARG A 44 16.84 -17.04 6.62
N TRP A 45 16.24 -17.64 7.65
CA TRP A 45 16.25 -17.11 9.02
C TRP A 45 17.66 -17.07 9.60
N ARG A 46 18.45 -18.15 9.42
CA ARG A 46 19.83 -18.25 9.91
C ARG A 46 20.77 -17.27 9.22
N SER A 47 20.53 -16.94 7.94
CA SER A 47 21.31 -15.95 7.18
C SER A 47 20.98 -14.49 7.52
N LEU A 48 19.89 -14.20 8.22
CA LEU A 48 19.59 -12.85 8.70
C LEU A 48 20.43 -12.56 9.95
N THR A 49 21.14 -11.44 9.94
CA THR A 49 21.84 -10.92 11.13
C THR A 49 20.84 -10.68 12.27
N PRO A 50 21.26 -10.80 13.54
CA PRO A 50 20.38 -10.55 14.69
C PRO A 50 19.74 -9.16 14.64
N GLU A 51 20.46 -8.17 14.12
CA GLU A 51 19.97 -6.81 13.85
C GLU A 51 18.79 -6.78 12.87
N LYS A 52 18.93 -7.40 11.69
CA LYS A 52 17.84 -7.49 10.70
C LYS A 52 16.61 -8.23 11.23
N ARG A 53 16.81 -9.22 12.13
CA ARG A 53 15.70 -9.91 12.80
C ARG A 53 14.99 -9.01 13.81
N ALA A 54 15.73 -8.18 14.54
CA ALA A 54 15.18 -7.22 15.48
C ALA A 54 14.38 -6.14 14.74
N GLU A 55 14.92 -5.64 13.62
CA GLU A 55 14.26 -4.70 12.72
C GLU A 55 12.96 -5.28 12.14
N GLU A 56 12.98 -6.50 11.59
CA GLU A 56 11.77 -7.15 11.07
C GLU A 56 10.71 -7.36 12.18
N LYS A 57 11.15 -7.69 13.40
CA LYS A 57 10.26 -7.84 14.56
C LYS A 57 9.68 -6.49 14.99
N ALA A 58 10.46 -5.40 14.92
CA ALA A 58 9.99 -4.05 15.21
C ALA A 58 8.95 -3.60 14.19
N LEU A 59 9.22 -3.80 12.89
CA LEU A 59 8.27 -3.50 11.81
C LEU A 59 6.94 -4.23 12.00
N LYS A 60 6.97 -5.51 12.38
CA LYS A 60 5.75 -6.31 12.65
C LYS A 60 4.90 -5.81 13.82
N LYS A 61 5.47 -5.01 14.73
CA LYS A 61 4.74 -4.39 15.84
C LYS A 61 4.08 -3.06 15.44
N HIS A 62 4.46 -2.48 14.30
CA HIS A 62 3.88 -1.23 13.84
C HIS A 62 2.36 -1.39 13.64
N LEU A 63 1.59 -0.39 14.11
CA LEU A 63 0.12 -0.43 14.11
C LEU A 63 -0.45 -0.69 12.70
N PHE A 64 0.13 -0.01 11.71
CA PHE A 64 -0.23 -0.15 10.29
C PHE A 64 0.46 -1.31 9.55
N TYR A 65 1.23 -2.17 10.22
CA TYR A 65 1.97 -3.25 9.56
C TYR A 65 1.06 -4.13 8.70
N LYS A 66 -0.11 -4.51 9.22
CA LYS A 66 -1.07 -5.36 8.50
C LYS A 66 -2.03 -4.59 7.60
N VAL A 67 -1.96 -3.26 7.59
CA VAL A 67 -2.82 -2.40 6.77
C VAL A 67 -2.22 -2.31 5.37
N SER A 68 -3.08 -2.34 4.36
CA SER A 68 -2.69 -2.20 2.95
C SER A 68 -2.13 -0.82 2.63
N LEU A 69 -1.46 -0.68 1.49
CA LEU A 69 -1.00 0.65 1.05
C LEU A 69 -2.15 1.62 0.86
N ARG A 70 -3.29 1.20 0.29
CA ARG A 70 -4.48 2.06 0.19
C ARG A 70 -5.01 2.48 1.57
N GLY A 71 -4.98 1.58 2.55
CA GLY A 71 -5.38 1.93 3.92
C GLY A 71 -4.40 2.90 4.61
N ARG A 72 -3.10 2.78 4.32
CA ARG A 72 -2.06 3.71 4.80
C ARG A 72 -2.18 5.08 4.14
N ALA A 73 -2.39 5.13 2.83
CA ALA A 73 -2.64 6.37 2.10
C ALA A 73 -3.92 7.06 2.61
N ALA A 74 -5.00 6.30 2.84
CA ALA A 74 -6.23 6.84 3.43
C ALA A 74 -6.00 7.47 4.82
N TYR A 75 -5.13 6.88 5.65
CA TYR A 75 -4.76 7.49 6.92
C TYR A 75 -4.05 8.84 6.72
N LEU A 76 -3.15 8.95 5.75
CA LEU A 76 -2.48 10.21 5.43
C LEU A 76 -3.45 11.24 4.83
N VAL A 77 -4.46 10.82 4.07
CA VAL A 77 -5.56 11.70 3.64
C VAL A 77 -6.36 12.21 4.85
N LEU A 78 -6.61 11.38 5.86
CA LEU A 78 -7.22 11.85 7.11
C LEU A 78 -6.32 12.85 7.85
N CYS A 79 -5.01 12.63 7.85
CA CYS A 79 -4.02 13.57 8.39
C CYS A 79 -4.08 14.92 7.67
N PHE A 80 -4.19 14.91 6.34
CA PHE A 80 -4.36 16.11 5.53
C PHE A 80 -5.66 16.85 5.87
N ASP A 81 -6.80 16.15 5.92
CA ASP A 81 -8.09 16.72 6.31
C ASP A 81 -8.03 17.30 7.74
N GLN A 82 -7.28 16.68 8.66
CA GLN A 82 -7.09 17.19 10.02
C GLN A 82 -6.20 18.44 10.06
N ALA A 83 -5.11 18.47 9.29
CA ALA A 83 -4.22 19.62 9.18
C ALA A 83 -4.93 20.83 8.56
N LEU A 84 -5.78 20.61 7.55
CA LEU A 84 -6.62 21.66 6.96
C LEU A 84 -7.52 22.32 8.00
N ARG A 85 -8.24 21.51 8.80
CA ARG A 85 -9.13 22.02 9.85
C ARG A 85 -8.36 22.76 10.93
N PHE A 86 -7.24 22.20 11.37
CA PHE A 86 -6.42 22.78 12.43
C PHE A 86 -5.82 24.14 12.03
N THR A 87 -5.39 24.27 10.77
CA THR A 87 -4.80 25.50 10.24
C THR A 87 -5.84 26.56 9.83
N GLY A 88 -7.14 26.31 10.07
CA GLY A 88 -8.22 27.25 9.80
C GLY A 88 -8.49 27.50 8.32
N GLN A 89 -8.04 26.59 7.44
CA GLN A 89 -8.28 26.70 6.01
C GLN A 89 -9.76 26.46 5.68
N ASP A 90 -10.24 27.10 4.61
CA ASP A 90 -11.61 26.90 4.12
C ASP A 90 -11.75 25.52 3.49
N PHE A 91 -12.34 24.59 4.25
CA PHE A 91 -12.50 23.20 3.86
C PHE A 91 -13.26 23.02 2.53
N ALA A 92 -14.18 23.92 2.20
CA ALA A 92 -14.94 23.87 0.96
C ALA A 92 -14.11 24.34 -0.24
N ALA A 93 -13.28 25.38 -0.05
CA ALA A 93 -12.34 25.84 -1.08
C ALA A 93 -11.32 24.75 -1.47
N TRP A 94 -10.96 23.89 -0.52
CA TRP A 94 -10.03 22.77 -0.72
C TRP A 94 -10.69 21.49 -1.28
N GLU A 95 -12.00 21.47 -1.54
CA GLU A 95 -12.73 20.24 -1.89
C GLU A 95 -12.19 19.55 -3.15
N THR A 96 -11.78 20.31 -4.18
CA THR A 96 -11.20 19.72 -5.40
C THR A 96 -9.90 18.98 -5.10
N VAL A 97 -8.98 19.60 -4.35
CA VAL A 97 -7.71 18.97 -3.95
C VAL A 97 -7.99 17.72 -3.10
N ARG A 98 -8.90 17.84 -2.13
CA ARG A 98 -9.28 16.73 -1.24
C ARG A 98 -9.87 15.55 -2.01
N ARG A 99 -10.71 15.82 -3.01
CA ARG A 99 -11.30 14.79 -3.88
C ARG A 99 -10.21 14.05 -4.67
N GLU A 100 -9.27 14.77 -5.26
CA GLU A 100 -8.13 14.14 -5.97
C GLU A 100 -7.28 13.29 -5.02
N LEU A 101 -6.96 13.79 -3.82
CA LEU A 101 -6.18 13.02 -2.84
C LEU A 101 -6.93 11.75 -2.37
N ARG A 102 -8.25 11.83 -2.18
CA ARG A 102 -9.09 10.65 -1.84
C ARG A 102 -9.08 9.59 -2.96
N GLY A 103 -8.84 9.99 -4.21
CA GLY A 103 -8.73 9.08 -5.36
C GLY A 103 -7.71 7.95 -5.16
N VAL A 104 -6.67 8.17 -4.34
CA VAL A 104 -5.63 7.18 -4.03
C VAL A 104 -6.18 5.85 -3.51
N THR A 105 -7.36 5.86 -2.87
CA THR A 105 -7.94 4.63 -2.31
C THR A 105 -8.74 3.82 -3.32
N ALA A 106 -9.15 4.42 -4.44
CA ALA A 106 -10.05 3.82 -5.42
C ALA A 106 -9.36 3.55 -6.76
N GLU A 107 -8.45 4.41 -7.17
CA GLU A 107 -7.85 4.39 -8.49
C GLU A 107 -6.60 3.50 -8.55
N ASP A 108 -6.13 3.23 -9.77
CA ASP A 108 -4.81 2.63 -9.98
C ASP A 108 -3.71 3.59 -9.49
N PHE A 109 -2.69 3.05 -8.80
CA PHE A 109 -1.66 3.89 -8.18
C PHE A 109 -0.79 4.61 -9.19
N GLU A 110 -0.44 3.97 -10.31
CA GLU A 110 0.42 4.59 -11.32
C GLU A 110 -0.32 5.76 -11.98
N THR A 111 -1.55 5.51 -12.43
CA THR A 111 -2.39 6.53 -13.06
C THR A 111 -2.68 7.70 -12.10
N TRP A 112 -3.03 7.40 -10.85
CA TRP A 112 -3.31 8.42 -9.84
C TRP A 112 -2.06 9.24 -9.48
N SER A 113 -0.89 8.59 -9.36
CA SER A 113 0.36 9.26 -8.97
C SER A 113 0.77 10.33 -9.98
N PHE A 114 0.58 10.10 -11.29
CA PHE A 114 0.86 11.12 -12.31
C PHE A 114 0.02 12.38 -12.10
N ARG A 115 -1.29 12.24 -11.82
CA ARG A 115 -2.14 13.40 -11.52
C ARG A 115 -1.79 14.04 -10.18
N ALA A 116 -1.44 13.23 -9.17
CA ALA A 116 -1.10 13.73 -7.85
C ALA A 116 0.20 14.55 -7.85
N ILE A 117 1.19 14.19 -8.69
CA ILE A 117 2.40 15.00 -8.92
C ILE A 117 2.02 16.39 -9.44
N ASP A 118 1.16 16.44 -10.45
CA ASP A 118 0.65 17.70 -11.03
C ASP A 118 -0.20 18.52 -10.05
N LEU A 119 -0.69 17.91 -8.98
CA LEU A 119 -1.44 18.59 -7.94
C LEU A 119 -0.55 19.22 -6.86
N LEU A 120 0.72 18.80 -6.74
CA LEU A 120 1.60 19.23 -5.66
C LEU A 120 1.84 20.75 -5.69
N PRO A 121 1.89 21.40 -4.52
CA PRO A 121 2.13 22.84 -4.45
C PRO A 121 3.41 23.31 -5.13
N ASP A 122 4.52 22.59 -4.94
CA ASP A 122 5.82 22.93 -5.55
C ASP A 122 5.73 22.93 -7.08
N GLU A 123 4.95 22.01 -7.65
CA GLU A 123 4.74 21.94 -9.08
C GLU A 123 3.88 23.11 -9.57
N VAL A 124 2.70 23.30 -8.98
CA VAL A 124 1.76 24.35 -9.40
C VAL A 124 2.34 25.76 -9.19
N LEU A 125 3.12 25.95 -8.13
CA LEU A 125 3.72 27.24 -7.81
C LEU A 125 4.98 27.56 -8.63
N SER A 126 5.61 26.56 -9.26
CA SER A 126 6.83 26.72 -10.08
C SER A 126 6.65 27.61 -11.31
N ALA A 127 5.42 27.74 -11.81
CA ALA A 127 5.11 28.44 -13.06
C ALA A 127 3.97 29.44 -12.90
N GLY A 128 4.02 30.57 -13.62
CA GLY A 128 3.00 31.62 -13.55
C GLY A 128 1.67 31.24 -14.21
N SER A 129 1.73 30.37 -15.22
CA SER A 129 0.59 29.84 -15.97
C SER A 129 0.80 28.36 -16.30
N ARG A 130 -0.27 27.65 -16.67
CA ARG A 130 -0.17 26.26 -17.13
C ARG A 130 0.60 26.15 -18.44
N ALA A 131 0.49 27.15 -19.32
CA ALA A 131 1.27 27.20 -20.55
C ALA A 131 2.78 27.27 -20.27
N ASP A 132 3.19 28.10 -19.30
CA ASP A 132 4.60 28.18 -18.88
C ASP A 132 5.08 26.86 -18.28
N LEU A 133 4.26 26.21 -17.45
CA LEU A 133 4.58 24.91 -16.86
C LEU A 133 4.81 23.83 -17.93
N ILE A 134 3.93 23.76 -18.93
CA ILE A 134 4.07 22.83 -20.05
C ILE A 134 5.35 23.13 -20.85
N ALA A 135 5.66 24.41 -21.10
CA ALA A 135 6.88 24.80 -21.78
C ALA A 135 8.15 24.40 -20.99
N GLN A 136 8.14 24.55 -19.67
CA GLN A 136 9.25 24.10 -18.81
C GLN A 136 9.47 22.58 -18.88
N ARG A 137 8.39 21.82 -19.09
CA ARG A 137 8.41 20.35 -19.11
C ARG A 137 8.59 19.75 -20.51
N GLU A 138 8.66 20.57 -21.57
CA GLU A 138 8.66 20.12 -22.98
C GLU A 138 9.71 19.05 -23.29
N HIS A 139 10.86 19.11 -22.61
CA HIS A 139 11.98 18.17 -22.81
C HIS A 139 12.13 17.10 -21.71
N THR A 140 11.11 16.95 -20.86
CA THR A 140 11.08 15.94 -19.81
C THR A 140 10.40 14.65 -20.28
N ALA A 141 10.51 13.58 -19.50
CA ALA A 141 9.80 12.33 -19.77
C ALA A 141 8.27 12.48 -19.69
N PHE A 142 7.77 13.54 -19.05
CA PHE A 142 6.34 13.76 -18.80
C PHE A 142 5.97 15.23 -19.12
N PRO A 143 5.89 15.61 -20.41
CA PRO A 143 5.63 16.99 -20.82
C PRO A 143 4.18 17.46 -20.58
N GLY A 144 3.28 16.52 -20.25
CA GLY A 144 1.87 16.81 -20.01
C GLY A 144 1.61 17.48 -18.66
N TYR A 145 0.39 17.97 -18.51
CA TYR A 145 -0.16 18.41 -17.24
C TYR A 145 -1.63 18.01 -17.16
N ALA A 146 -2.01 17.34 -16.07
CA ALA A 146 -3.29 16.63 -15.94
C ALA A 146 -4.51 17.55 -15.84
N PHE A 147 -4.35 18.79 -15.34
CA PHE A 147 -5.47 19.68 -15.05
C PHE A 147 -5.65 20.77 -16.10
N SER A 148 -6.86 21.30 -16.21
CA SER A 148 -7.20 22.41 -17.10
C SER A 148 -6.57 23.74 -16.65
N GLU A 149 -6.61 24.76 -17.51
CA GLU A 149 -6.14 26.12 -17.17
C GLU A 149 -6.89 26.70 -15.96
N ALA A 150 -8.21 26.48 -15.91
CA ALA A 150 -9.05 26.97 -14.82
C ALA A 150 -8.71 26.29 -13.49
N GLU A 151 -8.47 24.97 -13.52
CA GLU A 151 -8.05 24.22 -12.32
C GLU A 151 -6.65 24.62 -11.87
N PHE A 152 -5.69 24.78 -12.80
CA PHE A 152 -4.36 25.28 -12.48
C PHE A 152 -4.42 26.65 -11.79
N ALA A 153 -5.17 27.60 -12.36
CA ALA A 153 -5.33 28.92 -11.77
C ALA A 153 -5.98 28.86 -10.38
N ALA A 154 -6.97 27.98 -10.20
CA ALA A 154 -7.62 27.76 -8.91
C ALA A 154 -6.67 27.18 -7.87
N PHE A 155 -5.88 26.15 -8.20
CA PHE A 155 -4.89 25.58 -7.29
C PHE A 155 -3.78 26.58 -6.94
N ARG A 156 -3.27 27.31 -7.93
CA ARG A 156 -2.24 28.33 -7.70
C ARG A 156 -2.73 29.41 -6.75
N ALA A 157 -3.96 29.90 -6.94
CA ALA A 157 -4.59 30.87 -6.05
C ALA A 157 -4.77 30.28 -4.64
N LEU A 158 -5.31 29.06 -4.53
CA LEU A 158 -5.53 28.36 -3.27
C LEU A 158 -4.22 28.20 -2.47
N TYR A 159 -3.15 27.72 -3.12
CA TYR A 159 -1.85 27.50 -2.49
C TYR A 159 -1.17 28.80 -2.10
N THR A 160 -1.27 29.84 -2.93
CA THR A 160 -0.74 31.17 -2.59
C THR A 160 -1.47 31.75 -1.37
N GLN A 161 -2.80 31.55 -1.28
CA GLN A 161 -3.61 32.05 -0.16
C GLN A 161 -3.35 31.28 1.14
N ALA A 162 -2.96 30.01 1.07
CA ALA A 162 -2.72 29.16 2.23
C ALA A 162 -1.59 29.67 3.15
N GLY A 163 -0.62 30.42 2.60
CA GLY A 163 0.49 30.99 3.36
C GLY A 163 1.25 29.93 4.15
N ASP A 164 1.51 30.18 5.43
CA ASP A 164 2.26 29.26 6.30
C ASP A 164 1.57 27.89 6.49
N ALA A 165 0.24 27.82 6.27
CA ALA A 165 -0.49 26.56 6.34
C ALA A 165 -0.13 25.62 5.17
N LEU A 166 0.45 26.13 4.08
CA LEU A 166 0.83 25.31 2.93
C LEU A 166 1.91 24.28 3.28
N ALA A 167 2.85 24.62 4.18
CA ALA A 167 3.96 23.74 4.52
C ALA A 167 3.52 22.36 5.08
N PRO A 168 2.66 22.27 6.13
CA PRO A 168 2.16 20.97 6.59
C PRO A 168 1.28 20.26 5.55
N LEU A 169 0.52 21.01 4.74
CA LEU A 169 -0.36 20.44 3.73
C LEU A 169 0.44 19.80 2.58
N SER A 170 1.43 20.51 2.05
CA SER A 170 2.35 20.02 1.02
C SER A 170 3.09 18.77 1.49
N PHE A 171 3.64 18.81 2.71
CA PHE A 171 4.31 17.65 3.30
C PHE A 171 3.40 16.41 3.36
N LEU A 172 2.15 16.57 3.75
CA LEU A 172 1.20 15.46 3.80
C LEU A 172 0.81 14.96 2.40
N MET A 173 0.64 15.85 1.42
CA MET A 173 0.41 15.48 0.01
C MET A 173 1.54 14.62 -0.55
N GLU A 174 2.79 15.01 -0.31
CA GLU A 174 3.96 14.21 -0.70
C GLU A 174 3.96 12.83 -0.04
N ARG A 175 3.68 12.74 1.26
CA ARG A 175 3.66 11.42 1.93
C ARG A 175 2.55 10.51 1.38
N ILE A 176 1.40 11.07 0.99
CA ILE A 176 0.34 10.29 0.31
C ILE A 176 0.87 9.75 -1.02
N LEU A 177 1.52 10.60 -1.82
CA LEU A 177 2.15 10.21 -3.09
C LEU A 177 3.23 9.14 -2.89
N ASP A 178 4.13 9.30 -1.93
CA ASP A 178 5.21 8.35 -1.63
C ASP A 178 4.67 6.95 -1.29
N VAL A 179 3.54 6.87 -0.57
CA VAL A 179 2.87 5.59 -0.28
C VAL A 179 2.36 4.93 -1.57
N ALA A 180 1.84 5.71 -2.51
CA ALA A 180 1.40 5.19 -3.81
C ALA A 180 2.58 4.73 -4.66
N ILE A 181 3.67 5.50 -4.71
CA ILE A 181 4.92 5.16 -5.42
C ILE A 181 5.51 3.85 -4.88
N CYS A 182 5.52 3.65 -3.56
CA CYS A 182 5.92 2.37 -2.93
C CYS A 182 5.12 1.17 -3.47
N GLY A 183 3.89 1.41 -3.95
CA GLY A 183 3.03 0.42 -4.58
C GLY A 183 3.20 0.29 -6.09
N CYS A 184 3.87 1.22 -6.77
CA CYS A 184 4.20 1.15 -8.21
C CYS A 184 5.53 0.45 -8.44
N GLU A 185 6.53 0.70 -7.58
CA GLU A 185 7.82 -0.02 -7.54
C GLU A 185 7.65 -1.50 -7.15
N ALA A 186 6.39 -1.85 -6.90
CA ALA A 186 6.00 -3.05 -6.24
C ALA A 186 5.96 -4.29 -7.16
N GLY A 187 6.93 -4.45 -8.06
CA GLY A 187 6.97 -5.56 -9.01
C GLY A 187 7.26 -6.93 -8.38
N THR A 188 7.76 -6.99 -7.13
CA THR A 188 8.22 -8.22 -6.47
C THR A 188 8.08 -8.17 -4.93
N HIS A 189 6.85 -8.33 -4.39
CA HIS A 189 6.58 -7.87 -3.01
C HIS A 189 6.99 -8.82 -1.89
N PRO A 190 7.80 -8.35 -0.91
CA PRO A 190 7.65 -8.80 0.46
C PRO A 190 6.21 -8.48 0.95
N GLN A 191 5.59 -9.44 1.63
CA GLN A 191 4.26 -9.28 2.20
C GLN A 191 4.18 -7.99 3.05
N HIS A 192 3.12 -7.21 2.85
CA HIS A 192 2.78 -6.00 3.63
C HIS A 192 3.66 -4.76 3.44
N THR A 193 4.55 -4.73 2.45
CA THR A 193 5.30 -3.52 2.00
C THR A 193 5.80 -2.65 3.17
N PRO A 194 6.77 -3.12 3.98
CA PRO A 194 7.21 -2.42 5.18
C PRO A 194 7.84 -1.04 4.90
N ALA A 195 8.32 -0.80 3.68
CA ALA A 195 8.96 0.45 3.28
C ALA A 195 8.08 1.71 3.41
N SER A 196 6.75 1.56 3.40
CA SER A 196 5.85 2.70 3.59
C SER A 196 5.46 2.98 5.05
N LEU A 197 5.91 2.16 6.01
CA LEU A 197 5.63 2.40 7.43
C LEU A 197 6.33 3.67 7.96
N PRO A 198 7.61 3.93 7.64
CA PRO A 198 8.28 5.17 8.03
C PRO A 198 7.55 6.44 7.56
N LEU A 199 6.84 6.41 6.43
CA LEU A 199 6.07 7.57 5.93
C LEU A 199 4.94 7.95 6.89
N ILE A 200 4.33 6.96 7.57
CA ILE A 200 3.31 7.17 8.59
C ILE A 200 3.93 7.78 9.86
N ASP A 201 5.06 7.22 10.29
CA ASP A 201 5.78 7.74 11.47
C ASP A 201 6.26 9.18 11.24
N GLN A 202 6.77 9.48 10.04
CA GLN A 202 7.18 10.83 9.64
C GLN A 202 6.00 11.80 9.64
N ALA A 203 4.84 11.41 9.09
CA ALA A 203 3.63 12.23 9.12
C ALA A 203 3.18 12.53 10.55
N ASN A 204 3.13 11.51 11.40
CA ASN A 204 2.75 11.67 12.80
C ASN A 204 3.70 12.59 13.55
N ALA A 205 5.01 12.35 13.42
CA ALA A 205 6.04 13.16 14.07
C ALA A 205 6.01 14.62 13.58
N TYR A 206 5.83 14.83 12.27
CA TYR A 206 5.74 16.16 11.69
C TYR A 206 4.52 16.92 12.23
N MET A 207 3.33 16.31 12.20
CA MET A 207 2.10 16.91 12.75
C MET A 207 2.27 17.25 14.23
N GLN A 208 2.76 16.31 15.04
CA GLN A 208 2.98 16.51 16.47
C GLN A 208 3.99 17.62 16.76
N SER A 209 5.09 17.71 16.01
CA SER A 209 6.10 18.78 16.16
C SER A 209 5.53 20.18 15.91
N ARG A 210 4.42 20.27 15.18
CA ARG A 210 3.70 21.50 14.85
C ARG A 210 2.45 21.72 15.71
N GLY A 211 2.19 20.85 16.68
CA GLY A 211 0.99 20.89 17.52
C GLY A 211 -0.31 20.52 16.78
N ILE A 212 -0.22 19.97 15.57
CA ILE A 212 -1.38 19.51 14.81
C ILE A 212 -1.84 18.17 15.43
N PRO A 213 -3.10 18.05 15.87
CA PRO A 213 -3.61 16.80 16.40
C PRO A 213 -3.66 15.73 15.31
N LEU A 214 -3.45 14.46 15.69
CA LEU A 214 -3.63 13.33 14.78
C LEU A 214 -5.14 13.10 14.50
N PRO A 215 -5.50 12.40 13.42
CA PRO A 215 -6.90 12.15 13.07
C PRO A 215 -7.68 11.40 14.17
N ASP A 216 -9.01 11.60 14.18
CA ASP A 216 -9.92 10.99 15.14
C ASP A 216 -9.83 9.46 15.17
N GLU A 217 -9.77 8.91 16.40
CA GLU A 217 -9.58 7.49 16.66
C GLU A 217 -10.60 6.57 15.92
N PRO A 218 -11.91 6.88 15.85
CA PRO A 218 -12.87 6.02 15.15
C PRO A 218 -12.56 5.83 13.66
N ALA A 219 -12.12 6.89 12.97
CA ALA A 219 -11.77 6.81 11.55
C ALA A 219 -10.50 5.98 11.34
N VAL A 220 -9.51 6.13 12.24
CA VAL A 220 -8.29 5.33 12.24
C VAL A 220 -8.61 3.85 12.51
N LEU A 221 -9.41 3.55 13.53
CA LEU A 221 -9.82 2.18 13.86
C LEU A 221 -10.52 1.49 12.70
N PHE A 222 -11.38 2.21 11.97
CA PHE A 222 -11.99 1.68 10.75
C PHE A 222 -10.95 1.16 9.75
N LEU A 223 -9.90 1.95 9.48
CA LEU A 223 -8.81 1.56 8.58
C LEU A 223 -8.04 0.35 9.12
N LEU A 224 -7.70 0.37 10.42
CA LEU A 224 -6.97 -0.72 11.07
C LEU A 224 -7.73 -2.05 11.06
N HIS A 225 -9.06 -2.02 11.06
CA HIS A 225 -9.90 -3.22 11.03
C HIS A 225 -10.26 -3.66 9.61
N ARG A 226 -10.68 -2.74 8.74
CA ARG A 226 -11.27 -3.08 7.43
C ARG A 226 -10.28 -3.12 6.28
N GLN A 227 -9.12 -2.47 6.40
CA GLN A 227 -8.11 -2.43 5.34
C GLN A 227 -6.91 -3.35 5.62
N ARG A 228 -7.13 -4.43 6.37
CA ARG A 228 -6.10 -5.44 6.64
C ARG A 228 -5.92 -6.36 5.43
N SER A 229 -5.02 -5.99 4.53
CA SER A 229 -4.65 -6.84 3.39
C SER A 229 -3.17 -6.64 3.01
N PRO A 230 -2.52 -7.66 2.44
CA PRO A 230 -1.13 -7.55 1.99
C PRO A 230 -1.03 -6.65 0.75
N GLY A 231 0.14 -6.02 0.59
CA GLY A 231 0.48 -5.21 -0.57
C GLY A 231 -0.43 -3.99 -0.72
N ILE A 232 -0.86 -3.75 -1.95
CA ILE A 232 -1.64 -2.57 -2.33
C ILE A 232 -3.03 -2.55 -1.66
N GLY A 233 -3.68 -3.71 -1.56
CA GLY A 233 -5.06 -3.85 -1.08
C GLY A 233 -6.11 -3.57 -2.16
N LYS A 234 -7.38 -3.90 -1.86
CA LYS A 234 -8.49 -3.67 -2.80
C LYS A 234 -8.90 -2.19 -2.81
N PRO A 235 -9.35 -1.65 -3.95
CA PRO A 235 -9.99 -0.34 -4.03
C PRO A 235 -11.16 -0.20 -3.05
N PHE A 236 -11.31 0.99 -2.46
CA PHE A 236 -12.46 1.34 -1.64
C PHE A 236 -12.73 2.86 -1.66
N GLN A 237 -13.96 3.23 -1.33
CA GLN A 237 -14.39 4.63 -1.22
C GLN A 237 -14.21 5.13 0.22
N MET A 238 -13.65 6.33 0.39
CA MET A 238 -13.59 7.01 1.68
C MET A 238 -14.92 7.69 1.97
N THR A 239 -15.72 7.13 2.88
CA THR A 239 -16.98 7.71 3.35
C THR A 239 -16.76 8.39 4.70
N PHE A 240 -16.13 9.57 4.70
CA PHE A 240 -15.97 10.40 5.91
C PHE A 240 -16.13 11.89 5.55
#